data_AF-B0PH79-F1
#
_entry.id   AF-B0PH79-F1
#
_cell.length_a   1.000
_cell.length_b   1.000
_cell.length_c   1.000
_cell.angle_alpha   90.00
_cell.angle_beta   90.00
_cell.angle_gamma   90.00
#
_symmetry.space_group_name_H-M   'P 1'
#
loop_
_entity.id
_entity.type
_entity.pdbx_description
1 polymer ?
#
loop_
_entity_poly.entity_id
_entity_poly.type
_entity_poly.pdbx_seq_one_letter_code
_entity_poly.pdbx_strand_id
1 'polypeptide(L)'
;MRLPVADGKQRAVGTCVGPQLVADGSNAHSGRDRPDTVVEIKHFMRIAPDNIDADAGDMIENLFQLFQIRHPITPVRYIQIYFAAAQALSGLDTQNSSETSGAGFAGCPVHIVAYFREKSIIYTLLCNRCLYGLSRCPGCDTIAEKNSAPRVFPKPAARGGMAMHQTVRVFYFSPTGGVRRVARALGSALAKAPEFFDLSDQDVFIPKADGELPAVFAVPVFAGRVPAPAREAVRRIAGAGAPAVAVAVYGNRAFEDALLELCDLLTAQAFVPVAAGAFIAGHSMLRTVAAGRPDARDMQEIEAFAAAVQEKLDSCRHAAVSVPGSRPYCAGKPLPLRPQASDRCVSCGLCARRCPVGAIPPDAPDKTGEACILCMRCVAVCPRQARALPPAGLMAVQAKLGGLTQVRRENQTWL
;
A
#
# COMPACT_ATOMS: atom_id res chain seq x y z
N MET A 1 34.63 -38.98 -38.67
CA MET A 1 34.94 -37.77 -39.45
C MET A 1 34.41 -36.59 -38.65
N ARG A 2 35.27 -35.65 -38.25
CA ARG A 2 34.89 -34.47 -37.45
C ARG A 2 33.89 -33.60 -38.23
N LEU A 3 32.85 -33.12 -37.58
CA LEU A 3 32.02 -32.00 -38.06
C LEU A 3 32.20 -30.79 -37.12
N PRO A 4 32.06 -29.56 -37.64
CA PRO A 4 32.57 -28.34 -37.03
C PRO A 4 31.59 -27.66 -36.07
N VAL A 5 32.11 -26.66 -35.35
CA VAL A 5 31.50 -25.89 -34.26
C VAL A 5 31.10 -24.47 -34.72
N ALA A 6 30.12 -23.90 -34.02
CA ALA A 6 29.70 -22.49 -33.91
C ALA A 6 28.78 -21.96 -35.03
N ASP A 7 27.77 -21.12 -34.79
CA ASP A 7 27.36 -20.36 -33.61
C ASP A 7 25.90 -19.89 -33.79
N GLY A 8 25.21 -19.49 -32.71
CA GLY A 8 24.02 -18.63 -32.83
C GLY A 8 22.74 -19.04 -32.09
N LYS A 9 22.74 -18.84 -30.77
CA LYS A 9 21.61 -18.43 -29.89
C LYS A 9 20.19 -18.89 -30.28
N GLN A 10 19.74 -20.00 -29.68
CA GLN A 10 18.33 -20.26 -29.41
C GLN A 10 18.03 -20.12 -27.91
N ARG A 11 16.95 -19.38 -27.60
CA ARG A 11 16.35 -19.26 -26.27
C ARG A 11 15.80 -20.63 -25.85
N ALA A 12 16.34 -21.20 -24.76
CA ALA A 12 15.79 -22.41 -24.16
C ALA A 12 14.66 -22.06 -23.19
N VAL A 13 13.48 -22.57 -23.52
CA VAL A 13 12.33 -22.79 -22.63
C VAL A 13 12.75 -23.84 -21.59
N GLY A 14 12.51 -23.57 -20.30
CA GLY A 14 12.82 -24.50 -19.20
C GLY A 14 11.61 -24.68 -18.28
N THR A 15 11.12 -25.91 -18.22
CA THR A 15 9.94 -26.43 -17.52
C THR A 15 10.10 -26.48 -16.00
N CYS A 16 9.01 -26.26 -15.25
CA CYS A 16 8.94 -26.50 -13.81
C CYS A 16 8.84 -28.02 -13.53
N VAL A 17 9.83 -28.58 -12.83
CA VAL A 17 9.75 -29.89 -12.18
C VAL A 17 9.95 -29.65 -10.69
N GLY A 18 8.94 -30.01 -9.88
CA GLY A 18 9.02 -29.89 -8.41
C GLY A 18 9.56 -31.18 -7.76
N PRO A 19 10.24 -31.08 -6.60
CA PRO A 19 10.40 -32.21 -5.69
C PRO A 19 9.77 -31.90 -4.31
N GLN A 20 8.81 -32.69 -3.83
CA GLN A 20 8.94 -33.91 -3.01
C GLN A 20 9.60 -33.70 -1.63
N LEU A 21 8.79 -33.92 -0.59
CA LEU A 21 9.16 -33.98 0.83
C LEU A 21 9.91 -35.29 1.12
N VAL A 22 11.09 -35.19 1.72
CA VAL A 22 11.71 -36.30 2.43
C VAL A 22 12.02 -35.83 3.85
N ALA A 23 11.42 -36.51 4.83
CA ALA A 23 11.79 -36.43 6.23
C ALA A 23 12.82 -37.54 6.49
N ASP A 24 13.93 -37.21 7.14
CA ASP A 24 14.58 -38.18 8.02
C ASP A 24 15.51 -37.51 9.04
N GLY A 25 15.52 -38.11 10.23
CA GLY A 25 16.12 -37.57 11.44
C GLY A 25 17.59 -37.94 11.68
N SER A 26 17.97 -37.73 12.95
CA SER A 26 19.26 -38.01 13.61
C SER A 26 20.38 -36.97 13.43
N ASN A 27 20.54 -36.09 14.44
CA ASN A 27 21.62 -36.25 15.42
C ASN A 27 21.53 -35.20 16.53
N ALA A 28 21.56 -35.68 17.77
CA ALA A 28 21.63 -34.89 18.98
C ALA A 28 23.10 -34.54 19.27
N HIS A 29 23.43 -33.26 19.51
CA HIS A 29 24.55 -32.86 20.36
C HIS A 29 24.27 -31.52 21.06
N SER A 30 24.21 -31.63 22.38
CA SER A 30 24.44 -30.69 23.49
C SER A 30 24.53 -29.17 23.23
N GLY A 31 23.61 -28.44 23.87
CA GLY A 31 23.97 -27.39 24.84
C GLY A 31 24.44 -26.05 24.31
N ARG A 32 23.49 -25.19 23.91
CA ARG A 32 23.42 -23.74 24.23
C ARG A 32 22.15 -23.15 23.62
N ASP A 33 21.46 -22.35 24.43
CA ASP A 33 20.28 -21.52 24.16
C ASP A 33 19.73 -21.52 22.72
N ARG A 34 18.60 -22.20 22.52
CA ARG A 34 17.72 -21.95 21.36
C ARG A 34 16.74 -20.85 21.74
N PRO A 35 16.75 -19.67 21.11
CA PRO A 35 15.57 -18.81 21.08
C PRO A 35 14.60 -19.34 20.02
N ASP A 36 13.33 -19.36 20.40
CA ASP A 36 12.21 -19.90 19.66
C ASP A 36 12.01 -19.27 18.28
N THR A 37 11.59 -20.11 17.34
CA THR A 37 11.03 -19.79 16.00
C THR A 37 12.04 -19.31 14.94
N VAL A 38 12.73 -20.26 14.31
CA VAL A 38 13.36 -20.05 13.00
C VAL A 38 12.28 -20.15 11.93
N VAL A 39 11.85 -19.03 11.36
CA VAL A 39 11.05 -19.04 10.12
C VAL A 39 12.01 -19.18 8.95
N GLU A 40 12.13 -20.40 8.42
CA GLU A 40 12.95 -20.71 7.26
C GLU A 40 12.21 -20.25 5.98
N ILE A 41 12.56 -19.07 5.45
CA ILE A 41 12.00 -18.57 4.18
C ILE A 41 12.70 -19.30 3.02
N LYS A 42 12.07 -20.36 2.48
CA LYS A 42 12.62 -21.21 1.40
C LYS A 42 12.52 -20.64 -0.03
N HIS A 43 12.28 -19.35 -0.21
CA HIS A 43 12.14 -18.77 -1.55
C HIS A 43 13.07 -17.56 -1.74
N PHE A 44 14.08 -17.73 -2.60
CA PHE A 44 14.96 -16.65 -3.05
C PHE A 44 14.45 -16.09 -4.37
N MET A 45 14.02 -14.83 -4.38
CA MET A 45 13.75 -14.10 -5.62
C MET A 45 14.91 -13.15 -5.89
N ARG A 46 15.57 -13.32 -7.05
CA ARG A 46 16.70 -12.50 -7.49
C ARG A 46 16.13 -11.24 -8.16
N ILE A 47 16.11 -10.11 -7.45
CA ILE A 47 15.72 -8.82 -8.01
C ILE A 47 17.00 -8.07 -8.39
N ALA A 48 17.18 -7.78 -9.68
CA ALA A 48 18.31 -6.97 -10.14
C ALA A 48 18.17 -5.53 -9.60
N PRO A 49 19.26 -4.87 -9.16
CA PRO A 49 19.21 -3.56 -8.51
C PRO A 49 18.55 -2.47 -9.36
N ASP A 50 18.58 -2.63 -10.67
CA ASP A 50 18.25 -1.57 -11.63
C ASP A 50 16.73 -1.47 -11.94
N ASN A 51 15.89 -2.33 -11.35
CA ASN A 51 14.44 -2.45 -11.64
C ASN A 51 13.53 -2.25 -10.41
N ILE A 52 13.93 -1.44 -9.42
CA ILE A 52 13.13 -1.19 -8.22
C ILE A 52 12.56 0.23 -8.24
N ASP A 53 11.37 0.37 -8.82
CA ASP A 53 10.50 1.55 -8.75
C ASP A 53 9.34 1.31 -7.77
N ALA A 54 8.46 2.31 -7.59
CA ALA A 54 7.33 2.25 -6.66
C ALA A 54 6.38 1.05 -6.93
N ASP A 55 6.37 0.54 -8.16
CA ASP A 55 5.60 -0.62 -8.59
C ASP A 55 6.17 -1.94 -8.04
N ALA A 56 7.47 -2.00 -7.72
CA ALA A 56 8.10 -3.15 -7.07
C ALA A 56 7.61 -3.36 -5.63
N GLY A 57 7.24 -2.28 -4.92
CA GLY A 57 6.65 -2.36 -3.58
C GLY A 57 5.26 -3.01 -3.58
N ASP A 58 4.44 -2.66 -4.57
CA ASP A 58 3.11 -3.27 -4.79
C ASP A 58 3.22 -4.74 -5.23
N MET A 59 4.25 -5.09 -6.01
CA MET A 59 4.51 -6.47 -6.43
C MET A 59 4.90 -7.36 -5.24
N ILE A 60 5.72 -6.85 -4.32
CA ILE A 60 6.12 -7.53 -3.09
C ILE A 60 4.91 -7.74 -2.17
N GLU A 61 4.08 -6.72 -1.96
CA GLU A 61 2.88 -6.83 -1.09
C GLU A 61 1.84 -7.83 -1.63
N ASN A 62 1.69 -7.91 -2.96
CA ASN A 62 0.87 -8.93 -3.61
C ASN A 62 1.41 -10.36 -3.38
N LEU A 63 2.74 -10.54 -3.34
CA LEU A 63 3.38 -11.82 -3.01
C LEU A 63 3.13 -12.23 -1.55
N PHE A 64 3.24 -11.29 -0.60
CA PHE A 64 2.93 -11.56 0.82
C PHE A 64 1.47 -12.00 1.02
N GLN A 65 0.53 -11.38 0.29
CA GLN A 65 -0.89 -11.79 0.32
C GLN A 65 -1.14 -13.14 -0.37
N LEU A 66 -0.45 -13.42 -1.47
CA LEU A 66 -0.53 -14.71 -2.18
C LEU A 66 -0.02 -15.88 -1.33
N PHE A 67 1.00 -15.67 -0.50
CA PHE A 67 1.62 -16.70 0.34
C PHE A 67 1.17 -16.70 1.82
N GLN A 68 0.17 -15.89 2.18
CA GLN A 68 -0.37 -15.78 3.55
C GLN A 68 0.68 -15.53 4.65
N ILE A 69 1.76 -14.83 4.34
CA ILE A 69 2.82 -14.53 5.32
C ILE A 69 2.33 -13.44 6.27
N ARG A 70 1.98 -13.81 7.51
CA ARG A 70 1.57 -12.87 8.58
C ARG A 70 2.81 -12.45 9.39
N HIS A 71 3.34 -11.24 9.17
CA HIS A 71 4.41 -10.67 10.01
C HIS A 71 4.12 -9.20 10.35
N PRO A 72 4.57 -8.64 11.49
CA PRO A 72 4.14 -7.33 11.99
C PRO A 72 4.88 -6.12 11.37
N ILE A 73 5.68 -6.32 10.32
CA ILE A 73 6.49 -5.25 9.72
C ILE A 73 5.83 -4.81 8.42
N THR A 74 5.48 -3.53 8.33
CA THR A 74 4.91 -2.93 7.12
C THR A 74 5.91 -2.94 5.95
N PRO A 75 5.46 -3.12 4.70
CA PRO A 75 6.33 -3.25 3.51
C PRO A 75 7.34 -2.12 3.33
N VAL A 76 7.02 -0.91 3.80
CA VAL A 76 7.87 0.28 3.74
C VAL A 76 9.18 0.10 4.52
N ARG A 77 9.14 -0.57 5.68
CA ARG A 77 10.36 -0.83 6.47
C ARG A 77 11.26 -1.86 5.78
N TYR A 78 10.69 -2.81 5.04
CA TYR A 78 11.46 -3.80 4.29
C TYR A 78 12.27 -3.16 3.14
N ILE A 79 11.66 -2.23 2.41
CA ILE A 79 12.31 -1.49 1.30
C ILE A 79 13.45 -0.62 1.84
N GLN A 80 13.26 0.06 2.98
CA GLN A 80 14.31 0.87 3.61
C GLN A 80 15.49 0.02 4.09
N ILE A 81 15.23 -1.17 4.64
CA ILE A 81 16.27 -2.14 5.05
C ILE A 81 17.06 -2.63 3.82
N TYR A 82 16.38 -2.91 2.71
CA TYR A 82 17.03 -3.35 1.48
C TYR A 82 17.91 -2.26 0.85
N PHE A 83 17.43 -1.01 0.79
CA PHE A 83 18.21 0.13 0.29
C PHE A 83 19.44 0.43 1.16
N ALA A 84 19.31 0.37 2.49
CA ALA A 84 20.44 0.57 3.40
C ALA A 84 21.49 -0.54 3.23
N ALA A 85 21.06 -1.79 3.02
CA ALA A 85 21.96 -2.90 2.74
C ALA A 85 22.62 -2.81 1.36
N ALA A 86 21.91 -2.35 0.34
CA ALA A 86 22.46 -2.10 -1.00
C ALA A 86 23.49 -0.96 -0.99
N GLN A 87 23.25 0.11 -0.26
CA GLN A 87 24.21 1.21 -0.07
C GLN A 87 25.47 0.76 0.69
N ALA A 88 25.32 -0.09 1.71
CA ALA A 88 26.44 -0.69 2.43
C ALA A 88 27.29 -1.61 1.53
N LEU A 89 26.67 -2.31 0.58
CA LEU A 89 27.36 -3.13 -0.43
C LEU A 89 28.08 -2.30 -1.49
N SER A 90 27.51 -1.15 -1.90
CA SER A 90 28.16 -0.24 -2.86
C SER A 90 29.33 0.56 -2.30
N GLY A 91 29.48 0.64 -0.96
CA GLY A 91 30.59 1.29 -0.27
C GLY A 91 31.79 0.39 0.05
N LEU A 92 31.78 -0.88 -0.41
CA LEU A 92 32.93 -1.77 -0.29
C LEU A 92 33.89 -1.47 -1.47
N ASP A 93 34.91 -0.66 -1.19
CA ASP A 93 35.97 -0.30 -2.16
C ASP A 93 36.54 -1.51 -2.89
N THR A 94 36.42 -1.50 -4.22
CA THR A 94 37.07 -2.44 -5.15
C THR A 94 38.52 -2.03 -5.49
N GLN A 95 39.13 -1.11 -4.73
CA GLN A 95 40.42 -0.50 -5.11
C GLN A 95 41.64 -0.90 -4.29
N ASN A 96 41.57 -1.88 -3.40
CA ASN A 96 42.79 -2.42 -2.75
C ASN A 96 42.77 -3.94 -2.64
N SER A 97 43.16 -4.62 -3.72
CA SER A 97 43.68 -6.00 -3.67
C SER A 97 44.54 -6.29 -4.91
N SER A 98 45.63 -5.54 -5.10
CA SER A 98 46.81 -6.13 -5.72
C SER A 98 47.51 -6.95 -4.64
N GLU A 99 47.87 -8.20 -4.97
CA GLU A 99 48.63 -9.14 -4.14
C GLU A 99 47.85 -9.93 -3.07
N THR A 100 47.01 -10.85 -3.52
CA THR A 100 47.09 -12.26 -3.06
C THR A 100 46.53 -13.16 -4.16
N SER A 101 47.32 -14.15 -4.53
CA SER A 101 47.08 -15.15 -5.56
C SER A 101 45.83 -16.00 -5.30
N GLY A 102 45.04 -16.19 -6.35
CA GLY A 102 44.21 -17.39 -6.55
C GLY A 102 42.88 -17.43 -5.78
N ALA A 103 41.79 -17.30 -6.55
CA ALA A 103 40.41 -17.65 -6.21
C ALA A 103 39.61 -16.70 -5.30
N GLY A 104 38.72 -15.92 -5.94
CA GLY A 104 37.30 -15.99 -5.58
C GLY A 104 36.69 -14.86 -4.76
N PHE A 105 36.66 -13.63 -5.29
CA PHE A 105 35.66 -12.62 -4.86
C PHE A 105 34.72 -12.15 -5.99
N ALA A 106 35.00 -12.49 -7.25
CA ALA A 106 34.07 -12.26 -8.35
C ALA A 106 33.07 -13.43 -8.42
N GLY A 107 31.88 -13.25 -7.83
CA GLY A 107 30.74 -14.15 -8.07
C GLY A 107 30.16 -14.85 -6.85
N CYS A 108 30.49 -14.45 -5.63
CA CYS A 108 29.82 -15.02 -4.44
C CYS A 108 28.48 -14.32 -4.20
N PRO A 109 27.32 -14.98 -4.33
CA PRO A 109 26.04 -14.37 -3.97
C PRO A 109 26.01 -14.14 -2.45
N VAL A 110 25.86 -12.88 -2.06
CA VAL A 110 25.74 -12.44 -0.68
C VAL A 110 24.26 -12.32 -0.34
N HIS A 111 23.85 -12.96 0.75
CA HIS A 111 22.51 -12.88 1.31
C HIS A 111 22.49 -11.94 2.49
N ILE A 112 21.45 -11.11 2.57
CA ILE A 112 21.17 -10.31 3.75
C ILE A 112 20.33 -11.17 4.68
N VAL A 113 20.88 -11.51 5.84
CA VAL A 113 20.15 -12.23 6.89
C VAL A 113 19.85 -11.25 8.00
N ALA A 114 18.57 -10.98 8.22
CA ALA A 114 18.09 -10.10 9.28
C ALA A 114 17.64 -10.93 10.48
N TYR A 115 18.22 -10.65 11.64
CA TYR A 115 17.76 -11.18 12.93
C TYR A 115 16.94 -10.13 13.66
N PHE A 116 15.83 -10.56 14.23
CA PHE A 116 14.94 -9.72 15.01
C PHE A 116 15.15 -10.01 16.49
N ARG A 117 15.57 -9.01 17.26
CA ARG A 117 15.67 -9.12 18.73
C ARG A 117 14.95 -7.94 19.36
N GLU A 118 13.76 -8.21 19.91
CA GLU A 118 12.81 -7.40 20.73
C GLU A 118 12.62 -5.90 20.43
N LYS A 119 13.67 -5.10 20.17
CA LYS A 119 13.60 -3.67 19.78
C LYS A 119 14.67 -3.25 18.76
N SER A 120 15.39 -4.19 18.18
CA SER A 120 16.52 -3.94 17.27
C SER A 120 16.50 -4.92 16.09
N ILE A 121 16.85 -4.42 14.90
CA ILE A 121 17.16 -5.26 13.74
C ILE A 121 18.67 -5.35 13.65
N ILE A 122 19.20 -6.57 13.71
CA ILE A 122 20.62 -6.84 13.47
C ILE A 122 20.70 -7.52 12.10
N TYR A 123 21.28 -6.83 11.12
CA TYR A 123 21.54 -7.43 9.81
C TYR A 123 22.97 -7.94 9.74
N THR A 124 23.15 -9.07 9.06
CA THR A 124 24.47 -9.58 8.70
C THR A 124 24.47 -10.01 7.24
N LEU A 125 25.64 -9.97 6.62
CA LEU A 125 25.84 -10.37 5.23
C LEU A 125 26.52 -11.74 5.22
N LEU A 126 25.83 -12.76 4.69
CA LEU A 126 26.33 -14.14 4.64
C LEU A 126 26.41 -14.60 3.19
N CYS A 127 27.52 -15.20 2.81
CA CYS A 127 27.60 -15.90 1.52
C CYS A 127 26.85 -17.23 1.56
N ASN A 128 26.51 -17.79 0.38
CA ASN A 128 25.88 -19.11 0.24
C ASN A 128 26.56 -20.20 1.10
N ARG A 129 27.90 -20.21 1.17
CA ARG A 129 28.66 -21.22 1.92
C ARG A 129 28.45 -21.13 3.43
N CYS A 130 28.34 -19.92 3.98
CA CYS A 130 28.09 -19.68 5.39
C CYS A 130 26.62 -19.92 5.78
N LEU A 131 25.68 -19.68 4.86
CA LEU A 131 24.24 -19.90 5.08
C LEU A 131 23.91 -21.38 5.28
N TYR A 132 24.57 -22.27 4.53
CA TYR A 132 24.35 -23.73 4.59
C TYR A 132 25.31 -24.46 5.54
N GLY A 133 25.94 -23.76 6.49
CA GLY A 133 26.65 -24.36 7.63
C GLY A 133 28.02 -24.98 7.33
N LEU A 134 28.63 -24.74 6.16
CA LEU A 134 29.93 -25.33 5.79
C LEU A 134 31.10 -24.40 6.11
N SER A 135 31.42 -24.20 7.40
CA SER A 135 32.55 -23.40 7.94
C SER A 135 32.61 -21.93 7.46
N ARG A 136 32.88 -20.97 8.37
CA ARG A 136 32.95 -19.54 7.99
C ARG A 136 34.08 -19.30 6.99
N CYS A 137 33.80 -18.51 5.94
CA CYS A 137 34.82 -18.16 4.95
C CYS A 137 35.53 -16.84 5.33
N PRO A 138 36.80 -16.66 4.92
CA PRO A 138 37.61 -15.49 5.27
C PRO A 138 36.94 -14.15 4.93
N GLY A 139 36.13 -14.12 3.86
CA GLY A 139 35.40 -12.92 3.42
C GLY A 139 34.23 -12.51 4.31
N CYS A 140 33.54 -13.45 4.95
CA CYS A 140 32.48 -13.12 5.90
C CYS A 140 33.06 -12.66 7.25
N ASP A 141 34.24 -13.16 7.64
CA ASP A 141 34.93 -12.72 8.85
C ASP A 141 35.44 -11.28 8.70
N THR A 142 35.95 -10.89 7.52
CA THR A 142 36.34 -9.48 7.25
C THR A 142 35.15 -8.51 7.29
N ILE A 143 33.97 -8.95 6.84
CA ILE A 143 32.73 -8.15 6.87
C ILE A 143 32.21 -8.02 8.30
N ALA A 144 32.33 -9.06 9.12
CA ALA A 144 31.95 -9.04 10.53
C ALA A 144 32.87 -8.11 11.34
N GLU A 145 34.18 -8.12 11.07
CA GLU A 145 35.15 -7.21 11.70
C GLU A 145 34.90 -5.75 11.30
N LYS A 146 34.63 -5.44 10.02
CA LYS A 146 34.34 -4.07 9.56
C LYS A 146 33.01 -3.48 10.05
N ASN A 147 32.07 -4.32 10.50
CA ASN A 147 30.75 -3.92 11.01
C ASN A 147 30.61 -3.97 12.54
N SER A 148 31.71 -4.18 13.26
CA SER A 148 31.73 -4.29 14.72
C SER A 148 31.53 -2.96 15.48
N ALA A 149 31.41 -1.84 14.77
CA ALA A 149 31.02 -0.56 15.36
C ALA A 149 29.60 -0.15 14.92
N PRO A 150 28.65 0.10 15.84
CA PRO A 150 27.33 0.60 15.49
C PRO A 150 27.46 1.97 14.82
N ARG A 151 27.21 2.04 13.51
CA ARG A 151 27.13 3.32 12.79
C ARG A 151 25.82 4.01 13.16
N VAL A 152 25.90 4.95 14.11
CA VAL A 152 24.82 5.91 14.36
C VAL A 152 24.82 6.91 13.21
N PHE A 153 23.81 6.84 12.35
CA PHE A 153 23.59 7.88 11.34
C PHE A 153 23.26 9.20 12.03
N PRO A 154 23.93 10.32 11.67
CA PRO A 154 23.58 11.61 12.23
C PRO A 154 22.13 11.94 11.88
N LYS A 155 21.36 12.28 12.92
CA LYS A 155 19.99 12.78 12.83
C LYS A 155 19.96 13.94 11.82
N PRO A 156 19.05 13.97 10.83
CA PRO A 156 18.89 15.15 9.99
C PRO A 156 18.69 16.36 10.89
N ALA A 157 19.43 17.44 10.62
CA ALA A 157 19.38 18.66 11.42
C ALA A 157 17.92 19.07 11.67
N ALA A 158 17.60 19.27 12.94
CA ALA A 158 16.26 19.62 13.39
C ALA A 158 15.83 20.95 12.76
N ARG A 159 14.94 20.88 11.77
CA ARG A 159 13.96 21.96 11.57
C ARG A 159 12.96 21.80 12.70
N GLY A 160 12.72 22.88 13.46
CA GLY A 160 11.90 22.88 14.69
C GLY A 160 10.66 22.02 14.53
N GLY A 161 10.67 20.83 15.13
CA GLY A 161 9.65 19.82 14.91
C GLY A 161 8.54 19.97 15.94
N MET A 162 7.33 20.26 15.48
CA MET A 162 6.11 20.00 16.23
C MET A 162 6.04 18.51 16.60
N ALA A 163 5.53 18.21 17.78
CA ALA A 163 5.52 16.84 18.30
C ALA A 163 4.43 16.02 17.61
N MET A 164 4.82 15.11 16.71
CA MET A 164 3.84 14.24 16.03
C MET A 164 3.05 13.37 17.02
N HIS A 165 1.75 13.21 16.78
CA HIS A 165 0.92 12.23 17.50
C HIS A 165 1.52 10.82 17.41
N GLN A 166 1.41 10.06 18.50
CA GLN A 166 1.89 8.68 18.52
C GLN A 166 1.08 7.78 17.58
N THR A 167 -0.24 7.96 17.56
CA THR A 167 -1.18 7.21 16.72
C THR A 167 -2.35 8.07 16.25
N VAL A 168 -2.97 7.65 15.15
CA VAL A 168 -4.19 8.20 14.56
C VAL A 168 -4.97 7.05 13.94
N ARG A 169 -6.29 7.04 14.04
CA ARG A 169 -7.12 6.03 13.37
C ARG A 169 -7.55 6.54 12.00
N VAL A 170 -7.26 5.78 10.95
CA VAL A 170 -7.55 6.14 9.57
C VAL A 170 -8.56 5.18 8.99
N PHE A 171 -9.80 5.63 8.91
CA PHE A 171 -10.90 4.91 8.30
C PHE A 171 -11.05 5.36 6.84
N TYR A 172 -11.07 4.43 5.89
CA TYR A 172 -11.22 4.79 4.49
C TYR A 172 -12.09 3.81 3.70
N PHE A 173 -12.86 4.31 2.74
CA PHE A 173 -13.60 3.47 1.80
C PHE A 173 -12.93 3.57 0.42
N SER A 174 -12.21 2.54 -0.05
CA SER A 174 -11.44 2.65 -1.30
C SER A 174 -11.65 1.50 -2.29
N PRO A 175 -12.76 1.49 -3.05
CA PRO A 175 -13.04 0.47 -4.05
C PRO A 175 -11.97 0.29 -5.15
N THR A 176 -11.22 1.34 -5.49
CA THR A 176 -10.24 1.30 -6.59
C THR A 176 -8.84 1.78 -6.18
N GLY A 177 -8.60 1.97 -4.87
CA GLY A 177 -7.28 2.28 -4.32
C GLY A 177 -6.91 3.77 -4.25
N GLY A 178 -7.57 4.66 -5.01
CA GLY A 178 -7.26 6.10 -5.01
C GLY A 178 -7.39 6.75 -3.62
N VAL A 179 -8.54 6.52 -2.96
CA VAL A 179 -8.78 6.98 -1.59
C VAL A 179 -7.75 6.40 -0.61
N ARG A 180 -7.40 5.11 -0.74
CA ARG A 180 -6.40 4.45 0.11
C ARG A 180 -5.04 5.12 0.00
N ARG A 181 -4.62 5.54 -1.19
CA ARG A 181 -3.35 6.26 -1.39
C ARG A 181 -3.33 7.58 -0.62
N VAL A 182 -4.39 8.39 -0.74
CA VAL A 182 -4.54 9.66 0.00
C VAL A 182 -4.60 9.42 1.51
N ALA A 183 -5.43 8.48 1.96
CA ALA A 183 -5.61 8.17 3.37
C ALA A 183 -4.32 7.69 4.04
N ARG A 184 -3.54 6.83 3.36
CA ARG A 184 -2.25 6.36 3.86
C ARG A 184 -1.20 7.46 3.93
N ALA A 185 -1.13 8.33 2.92
CA ALA A 185 -0.24 9.48 2.92
C ALA A 185 -0.56 10.41 4.10
N LEU A 186 -1.81 10.83 4.24
CA LEU A 186 -2.24 11.73 5.31
C LEU A 186 -2.04 11.10 6.70
N GLY A 187 -2.46 9.86 6.90
CA GLY A 187 -2.29 9.15 8.17
C GLY A 187 -0.83 9.01 8.59
N SER A 188 0.05 8.66 7.64
CA SER A 188 1.48 8.50 7.91
C SER A 188 2.20 9.83 8.14
N ALA A 189 1.68 10.92 7.58
CA ALA A 189 2.18 12.26 7.83
C ALA A 189 1.68 12.84 9.18
N LEU A 190 0.53 12.37 9.69
CA LEU A 190 -0.03 12.83 10.96
C LEU A 190 0.53 12.10 12.19
N ALA A 191 0.87 10.83 12.06
CA ALA A 191 1.30 10.02 13.19
C ALA A 191 2.45 9.06 12.86
N LYS A 192 3.21 8.69 13.90
CA LYS A 192 4.32 7.72 13.78
C LYS A 192 3.84 6.29 13.52
N ALA A 193 2.69 5.93 14.09
CA ALA A 193 2.11 4.59 13.98
C ALA A 193 0.59 4.67 13.70
N PRO A 194 0.17 5.10 12.50
CA PRO A 194 -1.25 5.16 12.15
C PRO A 194 -1.88 3.77 12.04
N GLU A 195 -3.12 3.65 12.49
CA GLU A 195 -3.96 2.45 12.33
C GLU A 195 -4.88 2.61 11.14
N PHE A 196 -4.95 1.61 10.25
CA PHE A 196 -5.69 1.70 8.99
C PHE A 196 -6.86 0.72 8.94
N PHE A 197 -8.05 1.22 8.64
CA PHE A 197 -9.30 0.45 8.57
C PHE A 197 -9.98 0.66 7.21
N ASP A 198 -9.99 -0.37 6.36
CA ASP A 198 -10.67 -0.33 5.06
C ASP A 198 -12.17 -0.61 5.22
N LEU A 199 -12.98 0.44 5.22
CA LEU A 199 -14.44 0.40 5.29
C LEU A 199 -15.10 -0.21 4.06
N SER A 200 -14.34 -0.45 2.99
CA SER A 200 -14.82 -1.18 1.82
C SER A 200 -14.62 -2.70 1.90
N ASP A 201 -14.02 -3.17 2.99
CA ASP A 201 -14.06 -4.55 3.44
C ASP A 201 -15.26 -4.77 4.38
N GLN A 202 -16.04 -5.82 4.13
CA GLN A 202 -17.24 -6.11 4.92
C GLN A 202 -16.89 -6.68 6.30
N ASP A 203 -15.72 -7.32 6.41
CA ASP A 203 -15.26 -8.00 7.62
C ASP A 203 -14.32 -7.12 8.46
N VAL A 204 -14.22 -5.82 8.14
CA VAL A 204 -13.33 -4.90 8.85
C VAL A 204 -13.70 -4.81 10.34
N PHE A 205 -12.70 -5.05 11.19
CA PHE A 205 -12.84 -4.82 12.62
C PHE A 205 -12.82 -3.31 12.91
N ILE A 206 -13.85 -2.82 13.59
CA ILE A 206 -13.96 -1.43 14.02
C ILE A 206 -13.61 -1.36 15.52
N PRO A 207 -12.53 -0.66 15.92
CA PRO A 207 -12.21 -0.48 17.31
C PRO A 207 -13.28 0.36 18.02
N LYS A 208 -13.47 0.12 19.32
CA LYS A 208 -14.35 0.96 20.15
C LYS A 208 -13.79 2.37 20.23
N ALA A 209 -14.70 3.34 20.32
CA ALA A 209 -14.34 4.73 20.57
C ALA A 209 -13.70 4.86 21.95
N ASP A 210 -12.56 5.54 22.01
CA ASP A 210 -11.90 5.98 23.24
C ASP A 210 -11.97 7.51 23.42
N GLY A 211 -12.49 8.25 22.43
CA GLY A 211 -12.72 9.71 22.48
C GLY A 211 -11.45 10.56 22.42
N GLU A 212 -10.29 9.98 22.65
CA GLU A 212 -9.00 10.69 22.76
C GLU A 212 -8.20 10.71 21.46
N LEU A 213 -8.28 9.65 20.66
CA LEU A 213 -7.43 9.52 19.46
C LEU A 213 -8.01 10.28 18.27
N PRO A 214 -7.22 11.15 17.60
CA PRO A 214 -7.65 11.76 16.35
C PRO A 214 -7.99 10.71 15.30
N ALA A 215 -8.97 11.02 14.46
CA ALA A 215 -9.41 10.15 13.38
C ALA A 215 -9.35 10.83 12.01
N VAL A 216 -9.06 10.07 10.97
CA VAL A 216 -9.16 10.48 9.57
C VAL A 216 -10.22 9.63 8.90
N PHE A 217 -11.14 10.27 8.18
CA PHE A 217 -12.17 9.60 7.41
C PHE A 217 -12.05 9.97 5.94
N ALA A 218 -11.60 9.02 5.11
CA ALA A 218 -11.42 9.23 3.68
C ALA A 218 -12.42 8.44 2.86
N VAL A 219 -13.21 9.12 2.03
CA VAL A 219 -14.26 8.49 1.20
C VAL A 219 -14.16 8.95 -0.26
N PRO A 220 -14.59 8.13 -1.24
CA PRO A 220 -14.67 8.57 -2.61
C PRO A 220 -15.92 9.42 -2.80
N VAL A 221 -15.96 10.25 -3.84
CA VAL A 221 -17.17 11.01 -4.22
C VAL A 221 -17.85 10.39 -5.42
N PHE A 222 -19.11 9.95 -5.26
CA PHE A 222 -19.95 9.45 -6.35
C PHE A 222 -21.13 10.40 -6.57
N ALA A 223 -21.24 10.94 -7.78
CA ALA A 223 -22.29 11.88 -8.17
C ALA A 223 -22.47 13.07 -7.19
N GLY A 224 -21.37 13.58 -6.64
CA GLY A 224 -21.37 14.71 -5.71
C GLY A 224 -21.71 14.38 -4.26
N ARG A 225 -21.77 13.08 -3.92
CA ARG A 225 -22.20 12.57 -2.62
C ARG A 225 -21.22 11.57 -2.04
N VAL A 226 -21.29 11.38 -0.72
CA VAL A 226 -20.68 10.23 -0.05
C VAL A 226 -21.48 8.98 -0.44
N PRO A 227 -20.85 7.93 -1.00
CA PRO A 227 -21.54 6.71 -1.39
C PRO A 227 -22.29 6.10 -0.22
N ALA A 228 -23.52 5.64 -0.43
CA ALA A 228 -24.36 5.06 0.63
C ALA A 228 -23.62 4.00 1.48
N PRO A 229 -22.92 3.00 0.90
CA PRO A 229 -22.18 2.02 1.70
C PRO A 229 -21.08 2.62 2.58
N ALA A 230 -20.43 3.69 2.12
CA ALA A 230 -19.44 4.41 2.93
C ALA A 230 -20.11 5.16 4.08
N ARG A 231 -21.27 5.79 3.84
CA ARG A 231 -22.06 6.43 4.91
C ARG A 231 -22.49 5.42 5.96
N GLU A 232 -22.98 4.27 5.52
CA GLU A 232 -23.46 3.20 6.39
C GLU A 232 -22.30 2.61 7.20
N ALA A 233 -21.11 2.47 6.60
CA ALA A 233 -19.92 2.05 7.32
C ALA A 233 -19.50 3.07 8.39
N VAL A 234 -19.50 4.37 8.09
CA VAL A 234 -19.17 5.44 9.05
C VAL A 234 -20.19 5.51 10.20
N ARG A 235 -21.48 5.27 9.94
CA ARG A 235 -22.53 5.22 10.99
C ARG A 235 -22.31 4.15 12.05
N ARG A 236 -21.46 3.15 11.80
CA ARG A 236 -21.12 2.11 12.78
C ARG A 236 -20.00 2.53 13.73
N ILE A 237 -19.40 3.69 13.51
CA ILE A 237 -18.21 4.15 14.24
C ILE A 237 -18.63 5.30 15.15
N ALA A 238 -18.48 5.14 16.46
CA ALA A 238 -18.73 6.21 17.43
C ALA A 238 -17.47 7.08 17.58
N GLY A 239 -17.65 8.40 17.71
CA GLY A 239 -16.56 9.35 17.86
C GLY A 239 -16.22 9.71 19.30
N ALA A 240 -17.20 9.71 20.20
CA ALA A 240 -17.02 10.04 21.62
C ALA A 240 -16.24 11.35 21.87
N GLY A 241 -16.44 12.36 21.02
CA GLY A 241 -15.78 13.67 21.10
C GLY A 241 -14.44 13.76 20.36
N ALA A 242 -13.95 12.68 19.75
CA ALA A 242 -12.65 12.66 19.10
C ALA A 242 -12.56 13.68 17.95
N PRO A 243 -11.43 14.39 17.80
CA PRO A 243 -11.19 15.26 16.66
C PRO A 243 -11.05 14.42 15.39
N ALA A 244 -11.67 14.87 14.30
CA ALA A 244 -11.70 14.17 13.04
C ALA A 244 -11.29 15.04 11.84
N VAL A 245 -10.62 14.42 10.87
CA VAL A 245 -10.30 15.01 9.58
C VAL A 245 -11.19 14.38 8.50
N ALA A 246 -12.02 15.17 7.86
CA ALA A 246 -12.92 14.74 6.79
C ALA A 246 -12.22 14.82 5.42
N VAL A 247 -12.15 13.72 4.69
CA VAL A 247 -11.42 13.66 3.40
C VAL A 247 -12.32 13.13 2.28
N ALA A 248 -12.59 13.97 1.29
CA ALA A 248 -13.31 13.61 0.08
C ALA A 248 -12.33 13.44 -1.09
N VAL A 249 -12.26 12.24 -1.67
CA VAL A 249 -11.38 11.97 -2.83
C VAL A 249 -12.23 11.82 -4.09
N TYR A 250 -11.97 12.64 -5.11
CA TYR A 250 -12.82 12.70 -6.29
C TYR A 250 -12.04 12.62 -7.60
N GLY A 251 -12.74 12.13 -8.63
CA GLY A 251 -12.18 11.90 -9.96
C GLY A 251 -12.12 13.15 -10.85
N ASN A 252 -11.75 14.31 -10.31
CA ASN A 252 -11.52 15.55 -11.07
C ASN A 252 -12.76 16.23 -11.72
N ARG A 253 -13.96 15.67 -11.58
CA ARG A 253 -15.21 16.36 -11.97
C ARG A 253 -15.56 17.49 -10.99
N ALA A 254 -16.08 17.11 -9.84
CA ALA A 254 -16.43 17.97 -8.72
C ALA A 254 -16.74 17.09 -7.50
N PHE A 255 -16.44 17.58 -6.30
CA PHE A 255 -16.85 16.92 -5.05
C PHE A 255 -18.25 17.37 -4.58
N GLU A 256 -18.76 18.50 -5.09
CA GLU A 256 -20.09 19.06 -4.75
C GLU A 256 -20.29 19.13 -3.21
N ASP A 257 -21.33 18.48 -2.69
CA ASP A 257 -21.68 18.51 -1.27
C ASP A 257 -21.05 17.37 -0.48
N ALA A 258 -20.28 16.47 -1.10
CA ALA A 258 -19.79 15.25 -0.44
C ALA A 258 -18.90 15.53 0.78
N LEU A 259 -18.12 16.61 0.74
CA LEU A 259 -17.27 16.98 1.88
C LEU A 259 -18.10 17.50 3.06
N LEU A 260 -19.09 18.38 2.78
CA LEU A 260 -20.05 18.85 3.76
C LEU A 260 -20.87 17.70 4.35
N GLU A 261 -21.37 16.80 3.50
CA GLU A 261 -22.10 15.59 3.92
C GLU A 261 -21.25 14.70 4.83
N LEU A 262 -19.95 14.56 4.55
CA LEU A 262 -19.05 13.81 5.42
C LEU A 262 -18.86 14.50 6.77
N CYS A 263 -18.65 15.82 6.81
CA CYS A 263 -18.55 16.57 8.07
C CYS A 263 -19.82 16.42 8.92
N ASP A 264 -21.00 16.52 8.31
CA ASP A 264 -22.29 16.34 8.99
C ASP A 264 -22.44 14.91 9.53
N LEU A 265 -22.04 13.91 8.75
CA LEU A 265 -22.07 12.52 9.16
C LEU A 265 -21.14 12.25 10.35
N LEU A 266 -19.93 12.81 10.34
CA LEU A 266 -18.99 12.68 11.44
C LEU A 266 -19.51 13.36 12.72
N THR A 267 -20.10 14.55 12.57
CA THR A 267 -20.73 15.28 13.68
C THR A 267 -21.87 14.47 14.29
N ALA A 268 -22.72 13.85 13.46
CA ALA A 268 -23.80 12.98 13.92
C ALA A 268 -23.31 11.74 14.69
N GLN A 269 -22.08 11.28 14.41
CA GLN A 269 -21.42 10.20 15.12
C GLN A 269 -20.63 10.67 16.36
N ALA A 270 -20.82 11.92 16.79
CA ALA A 270 -20.11 12.57 17.89
C ALA A 270 -18.59 12.68 17.68
N PHE A 271 -18.12 12.79 16.44
CA PHE A 271 -16.78 13.33 16.16
C PHE A 271 -16.83 14.85 16.10
N VAL A 272 -15.68 15.49 16.24
CA VAL A 272 -15.50 16.93 16.02
C VAL A 272 -14.69 17.13 14.75
N PRO A 273 -15.30 17.45 13.59
CA PRO A 273 -14.56 17.66 12.34
C PRO A 273 -13.68 18.91 12.47
N VAL A 274 -12.39 18.75 12.75
CA VAL A 274 -11.47 19.88 12.98
C VAL A 274 -10.78 20.33 11.70
N ALA A 275 -10.74 19.49 10.67
CA ALA A 275 -10.16 19.85 9.38
C ALA A 275 -10.82 19.04 8.29
N ALA A 276 -10.72 19.54 7.06
CA ALA A 276 -11.29 18.88 5.91
C ALA A 276 -10.43 19.05 4.65
N GLY A 277 -10.46 18.07 3.75
CA GLY A 277 -9.72 18.13 2.50
C GLY A 277 -10.43 17.44 1.35
N ALA A 278 -10.40 18.06 0.18
CA ALA A 278 -10.84 17.50 -1.08
C ALA A 278 -9.61 17.22 -1.96
N PHE A 279 -9.35 15.94 -2.23
CA PHE A 279 -8.16 15.49 -2.97
C PHE A 279 -8.52 14.78 -4.28
N ILE A 280 -7.59 14.82 -5.23
CA ILE A 280 -7.76 14.23 -6.56
C ILE A 280 -7.15 12.82 -6.62
N ALA A 281 -7.89 11.90 -7.24
CA ALA A 281 -7.36 10.62 -7.72
C ALA A 281 -7.92 10.31 -9.12
N GLY A 282 -7.27 9.39 -9.84
CA GLY A 282 -7.74 8.95 -11.16
C GLY A 282 -9.20 8.46 -11.13
N HIS A 283 -10.01 8.92 -12.09
CA HIS A 283 -11.45 8.68 -12.09
C HIS A 283 -11.79 7.20 -12.32
N SER A 284 -12.62 6.60 -11.46
CA SER A 284 -12.88 5.15 -11.43
C SER A 284 -13.47 4.58 -12.73
N MET A 285 -14.39 5.31 -13.39
CA MET A 285 -15.04 4.88 -14.63
C MET A 285 -14.27 5.21 -15.91
N LEU A 286 -13.37 6.20 -15.87
CA LEU A 286 -12.64 6.69 -17.04
C LEU A 286 -11.24 7.10 -16.60
N ARG A 287 -10.32 6.12 -16.61
CA ARG A 287 -8.99 6.24 -15.99
C ARG A 287 -8.07 7.25 -16.68
N THR A 288 -8.42 7.74 -17.85
CA THR A 288 -7.73 8.85 -18.52
C THR A 288 -7.93 10.18 -17.79
N VAL A 289 -9.07 10.37 -17.09
CA VAL A 289 -9.34 11.58 -16.32
C VAL A 289 -8.57 11.53 -15.00
N ALA A 290 -7.70 12.53 -14.78
CA ALA A 290 -6.75 12.57 -13.67
C ALA A 290 -5.87 11.32 -13.57
N ALA A 291 -5.46 10.78 -14.73
CA ALA A 291 -4.51 9.67 -14.80
C ALA A 291 -3.24 9.98 -13.98
N GLY A 292 -2.71 8.96 -13.29
CA GLY A 292 -1.51 9.08 -12.46
C GLY A 292 -1.72 9.76 -11.09
N ARG A 293 -2.84 10.47 -10.86
CA ARG A 293 -3.11 11.16 -9.59
C ARG A 293 -3.58 10.18 -8.50
N PRO A 294 -3.15 10.33 -7.23
CA PRO A 294 -2.25 11.36 -6.74
C PRO A 294 -0.80 11.19 -7.24
N ASP A 295 -0.22 12.28 -7.73
CA ASP A 295 1.17 12.43 -8.19
C ASP A 295 2.04 13.07 -7.10
N ALA A 296 3.32 13.32 -7.40
CA ALA A 296 4.26 13.88 -6.41
C ALA A 296 3.81 15.23 -5.83
N ARG A 297 3.14 16.07 -6.62
CA ARG A 297 2.63 17.36 -6.15
C ARG A 297 1.45 17.17 -5.20
N ASP A 298 0.56 16.23 -5.48
CA ASP A 298 -0.51 15.89 -4.52
C ASP A 298 0.04 15.40 -3.20
N MET A 299 1.08 14.57 -3.25
CA MET A 299 1.67 14.01 -2.04
C MET A 299 2.28 15.12 -1.17
N GLN A 300 2.93 16.12 -1.78
CA GLN A 300 3.42 17.31 -1.07
C GLN A 300 2.28 18.14 -0.47
N GLU A 301 1.18 18.34 -1.19
CA GLU A 301 0.01 19.06 -0.68
C GLU A 301 -0.67 18.30 0.48
N ILE A 302 -0.70 16.96 0.44
CA ILE A 302 -1.18 16.12 1.53
C ILE A 302 -0.28 16.24 2.77
N GLU A 303 1.04 16.24 2.59
CA GLU A 303 2.00 16.43 3.69
C GLU A 303 1.88 17.81 4.34
N ALA A 304 1.75 18.87 3.52
CA ALA A 304 1.55 20.23 4.02
C ALA A 304 0.22 20.35 4.80
N PHE A 305 -0.84 19.72 4.29
CA PHE A 305 -2.11 19.66 5.00
C PHE A 305 -1.99 18.91 6.33
N ALA A 306 -1.31 17.77 6.36
CA ALA A 306 -1.07 17.00 7.58
C ALA A 306 -0.35 17.85 8.65
N ALA A 307 0.68 18.61 8.26
CA ALA A 307 1.40 19.50 9.16
C ALA A 307 0.48 20.57 9.77
N ALA A 308 -0.37 21.19 8.95
CA ALA A 308 -1.29 22.22 9.43
C ALA A 308 -2.41 21.65 10.32
N VAL A 309 -2.90 20.43 10.02
CA VAL A 309 -3.82 19.70 10.89
C VAL A 309 -3.18 19.40 12.24
N GLN A 310 -1.93 18.94 12.24
CA GLN A 310 -1.19 18.67 13.47
C GLN A 310 -1.05 19.94 14.33
N GLU A 311 -0.76 21.09 13.73
CA GLU A 311 -0.68 22.36 14.45
C GLU A 311 -2.02 22.70 15.13
N LYS A 312 -3.12 22.46 14.41
CA LYS A 312 -4.45 22.69 14.95
C LYS A 312 -4.76 21.75 16.12
N LEU A 313 -4.44 20.45 15.98
CA LEU A 313 -4.63 19.45 17.04
C LEU A 313 -3.80 19.77 18.29
N ASP A 314 -2.52 20.12 18.12
CA ASP A 314 -1.61 20.46 19.23
C ASP A 314 -2.05 21.72 19.98
N SER A 315 -2.71 22.65 19.29
CA SER A 315 -3.21 23.89 19.90
C SER A 315 -4.45 23.72 20.78
N CYS A 316 -4.99 22.50 20.92
CA CYS A 316 -6.26 22.19 21.58
C CYS A 316 -7.47 22.99 21.06
N ARG A 317 -7.33 23.63 19.89
CA ARG A 317 -8.41 24.37 19.22
C ARG A 317 -9.21 23.42 18.34
N HIS A 318 -10.04 22.60 18.96
CA HIS A 318 -10.91 21.66 18.27
C HIS A 318 -12.20 22.31 17.73
N ALA A 319 -12.12 23.55 17.23
CA ALA A 319 -13.26 24.18 16.60
C ALA A 319 -13.63 23.41 15.33
N ALA A 320 -14.93 23.19 15.12
CA ALA A 320 -15.43 22.54 13.91
C ALA A 320 -15.05 23.36 12.66
N VAL A 321 -14.56 22.69 11.64
CA VAL A 321 -14.17 23.28 10.36
C VAL A 321 -15.42 23.70 9.56
N SER A 322 -15.32 24.82 8.85
CA SER A 322 -16.33 25.23 7.86
C SER A 322 -15.89 24.82 6.47
N VAL A 323 -16.79 24.20 5.70
CA VAL A 323 -16.51 23.67 4.35
C VAL A 323 -17.60 24.10 3.35
N PRO A 324 -17.29 24.21 2.06
CA PRO A 324 -18.28 24.52 1.03
C PRO A 324 -19.28 23.37 0.85
N GLY A 325 -20.49 23.73 0.40
CA GLY A 325 -21.56 22.80 0.06
C GLY A 325 -22.93 23.39 0.40
N SER A 326 -23.98 22.67 0.01
CA SER A 326 -25.37 23.05 0.20
C SER A 326 -26.15 22.01 1.00
N ARG A 327 -27.16 22.48 1.74
CA ARG A 327 -28.21 21.65 2.34
C ARG A 327 -29.56 22.10 1.77
N PRO A 328 -30.45 21.18 1.33
CA PRO A 328 -30.23 19.73 1.20
C PRO A 328 -29.13 19.40 0.17
N TYR A 329 -28.41 18.30 0.39
CA TYR A 329 -27.34 17.87 -0.52
C TYR A 329 -27.88 17.53 -1.91
N CYS A 330 -27.02 17.64 -2.93
CA CYS A 330 -27.38 17.36 -4.30
C CYS A 330 -28.03 15.97 -4.46
N ALA A 331 -29.05 15.90 -5.32
CA ALA A 331 -29.67 14.64 -5.67
C ALA A 331 -28.68 13.84 -6.52
N GLY A 332 -27.96 12.90 -5.90
CA GLY A 332 -27.11 11.97 -6.62
C GLY A 332 -27.96 11.23 -7.65
N LYS A 333 -27.63 11.37 -8.94
CA LYS A 333 -28.38 10.69 -10.01
C LYS A 333 -27.73 9.34 -10.29
N PRO A 334 -28.33 8.21 -9.88
CA PRO A 334 -27.80 6.91 -10.24
C PRO A 334 -27.83 6.75 -11.75
N LEU A 335 -26.69 6.37 -12.33
CA LEU A 335 -26.66 5.91 -13.71
C LEU A 335 -27.06 4.43 -13.69
N PRO A 336 -28.04 3.99 -14.50
CA PRO A 336 -28.42 2.57 -14.60
C PRO A 336 -27.36 1.81 -15.41
N LEU A 337 -26.11 1.90 -14.98
CA LEU A 337 -24.95 1.34 -15.63
C LEU A 337 -24.26 0.40 -14.65
N ARG A 338 -23.88 -0.78 -15.14
CA ARG A 338 -23.24 -1.82 -14.35
C ARG A 338 -22.11 -2.44 -15.20
N PRO A 339 -20.93 -2.71 -14.63
CA PRO A 339 -19.90 -3.45 -15.35
C PRO A 339 -20.39 -4.85 -15.73
N GLN A 340 -20.11 -5.27 -16.95
CA GLN A 340 -20.46 -6.59 -17.48
C GLN A 340 -19.19 -7.41 -17.67
N ALA A 341 -19.29 -8.72 -17.53
CA ALA A 341 -18.21 -9.64 -17.87
C ALA A 341 -18.23 -9.98 -19.37
N SER A 342 -17.07 -10.13 -19.98
CA SER A 342 -16.90 -10.71 -21.31
C SER A 342 -16.65 -12.23 -21.23
N ASP A 343 -16.58 -12.85 -22.39
CA ASP A 343 -16.14 -14.24 -22.63
C ASP A 343 -14.76 -14.59 -22.03
N ARG A 344 -13.92 -13.59 -21.70
CA ARG A 344 -12.63 -13.78 -21.01
C ARG A 344 -12.78 -14.14 -19.54
N CYS A 345 -13.99 -14.10 -19.00
CA CYS A 345 -14.27 -14.47 -17.61
C CYS A 345 -14.00 -15.96 -17.41
N VAL A 346 -13.19 -16.29 -16.40
CA VAL A 346 -12.90 -17.67 -15.98
C VAL A 346 -13.55 -18.04 -14.66
N SER A 347 -14.57 -17.27 -14.25
CA SER A 347 -15.35 -17.50 -13.03
C SER A 347 -14.53 -17.68 -11.74
N CYS A 348 -13.37 -17.03 -11.62
CA CYS A 348 -12.50 -17.12 -10.43
C CYS A 348 -13.12 -16.54 -9.13
N GLY A 349 -14.24 -15.82 -9.22
CA GLY A 349 -14.98 -15.27 -8.08
C GLY A 349 -14.31 -14.10 -7.35
N LEU A 350 -13.12 -13.63 -7.76
CA LEU A 350 -12.42 -12.55 -7.04
C LEU A 350 -13.23 -11.24 -6.99
N CYS A 351 -13.90 -10.89 -8.08
CA CYS A 351 -14.76 -9.71 -8.17
C CYS A 351 -15.99 -9.80 -7.25
N ALA A 352 -16.53 -11.01 -7.04
CA ALA A 352 -17.61 -11.26 -6.10
C ALA A 352 -17.13 -11.08 -4.65
N ARG A 353 -16.05 -11.76 -4.28
CA ARG A 353 -15.45 -11.69 -2.92
C ARG A 353 -15.02 -10.29 -2.52
N ARG A 354 -14.57 -9.46 -3.47
CA ARG A 354 -14.09 -8.09 -3.20
C ARG A 354 -15.16 -7.02 -3.38
N CYS A 355 -16.41 -7.39 -3.72
CA CYS A 355 -17.48 -6.42 -3.92
C CYS A 355 -17.91 -5.80 -2.57
N PRO A 356 -17.78 -4.48 -2.37
CA PRO A 356 -18.10 -3.86 -1.08
C PRO A 356 -19.60 -3.89 -0.74
N VAL A 357 -20.45 -4.28 -1.70
CA VAL A 357 -21.92 -4.26 -1.59
C VAL A 357 -22.55 -5.59 -1.99
N GLY A 358 -21.75 -6.65 -2.16
CA GLY A 358 -22.26 -7.98 -2.52
C GLY A 358 -23.05 -8.03 -3.84
N ALA A 359 -22.87 -7.07 -4.76
CA ALA A 359 -23.69 -6.97 -5.98
C ALA A 359 -23.34 -8.03 -7.05
N ILE A 360 -22.38 -8.92 -6.81
CA ILE A 360 -21.94 -9.93 -7.77
C ILE A 360 -22.14 -11.28 -7.07
N PRO A 361 -23.05 -12.15 -7.57
CA PRO A 361 -23.28 -13.46 -6.98
C PRO A 361 -22.01 -14.32 -6.99
N PRO A 362 -21.65 -15.00 -5.88
CA PRO A 362 -20.46 -15.86 -5.84
C PRO A 362 -20.51 -17.04 -6.82
N ASP A 363 -21.69 -17.55 -7.11
CA ASP A 363 -22.00 -18.65 -8.04
C ASP A 363 -22.14 -18.20 -9.50
N ALA A 364 -22.40 -16.90 -9.74
CA ALA A 364 -22.46 -16.29 -11.06
C ALA A 364 -21.60 -14.99 -11.14
N PRO A 365 -20.26 -15.12 -11.06
CA PRO A 365 -19.34 -13.98 -11.00
C PRO A 365 -19.25 -13.14 -12.29
N ASP A 366 -19.84 -13.62 -13.38
CA ASP A 366 -20.04 -12.94 -14.66
C ASP A 366 -21.22 -11.94 -14.63
N LYS A 367 -22.13 -12.07 -13.66
CA LYS A 367 -23.31 -11.20 -13.51
C LYS A 367 -23.05 -10.02 -12.57
N THR A 368 -23.93 -9.02 -12.64
CA THR A 368 -23.98 -7.87 -11.72
C THR A 368 -25.43 -7.56 -11.38
N GLY A 369 -25.77 -7.64 -10.10
CA GLY A 369 -27.08 -7.33 -9.54
C GLY A 369 -27.30 -5.84 -9.25
N GLU A 370 -28.45 -5.55 -8.66
CA GLU A 370 -28.96 -4.19 -8.52
C GLU A 370 -28.27 -3.35 -7.45
N ALA A 371 -27.72 -3.99 -6.41
CA ALA A 371 -26.96 -3.34 -5.35
C ALA A 371 -25.66 -2.66 -5.84
N CYS A 372 -25.32 -2.78 -7.13
CA CYS A 372 -24.11 -2.22 -7.70
C CYS A 372 -24.09 -0.69 -7.61
N ILE A 373 -23.11 -0.15 -6.88
CA ILE A 373 -22.87 1.29 -6.74
C ILE A 373 -21.93 1.88 -7.82
N LEU A 374 -21.65 1.13 -8.88
CA LEU A 374 -20.77 1.55 -9.98
C LEU A 374 -19.35 1.98 -9.56
N CYS A 375 -18.83 1.41 -8.46
CA CYS A 375 -17.51 1.79 -7.92
C CYS A 375 -16.31 1.29 -8.74
N MET A 376 -16.54 0.39 -9.70
CA MET A 376 -15.51 -0.19 -10.58
C MET A 376 -14.46 -1.08 -9.91
N ARG A 377 -14.60 -1.45 -8.62
CA ARG A 377 -13.74 -2.46 -7.95
C ARG A 377 -13.60 -3.73 -8.79
N CYS A 378 -14.73 -4.26 -9.27
CA CYS A 378 -14.76 -5.52 -10.01
C CYS A 378 -13.96 -5.48 -11.32
N VAL A 379 -13.83 -4.30 -11.94
CA VAL A 379 -12.98 -4.06 -13.10
C VAL A 379 -11.52 -3.99 -12.66
N ALA A 380 -11.23 -3.20 -11.62
CA ALA A 380 -9.87 -2.99 -11.12
C ALA A 380 -9.19 -4.27 -10.61
N VAL A 381 -9.94 -5.19 -10.00
CA VAL A 381 -9.38 -6.43 -9.42
C VAL A 381 -9.43 -7.62 -10.36
N CYS A 382 -10.00 -7.51 -11.57
CA CYS A 382 -10.16 -8.66 -12.45
C CYS A 382 -8.81 -9.04 -13.11
N PRO A 383 -8.22 -10.22 -12.80
CA PRO A 383 -6.91 -10.58 -13.34
C PRO A 383 -6.95 -10.85 -14.86
N ARG A 384 -8.13 -11.17 -15.41
CA ARG A 384 -8.32 -11.40 -16.84
C ARG A 384 -8.76 -10.15 -17.60
N GLN A 385 -8.94 -9.02 -16.90
CA GLN A 385 -9.55 -7.80 -17.44
C GLN A 385 -10.87 -8.06 -18.15
N ALA A 386 -11.62 -9.06 -17.67
CA ALA A 386 -12.85 -9.53 -18.29
C ALA A 386 -14.06 -8.66 -17.95
N ARG A 387 -13.94 -7.65 -17.08
CA ARG A 387 -15.07 -6.79 -16.70
C ARG A 387 -14.85 -5.36 -17.17
N ALA A 388 -15.87 -4.77 -17.77
CA ALA A 388 -15.84 -3.38 -18.22
C ALA A 388 -17.25 -2.77 -18.21
N LEU A 389 -17.35 -1.45 -18.37
CA LEU A 389 -18.63 -0.85 -18.71
C LEU A 389 -19.08 -1.35 -20.09
N PRO A 390 -20.37 -1.64 -20.31
CA PRO A 390 -20.87 -1.90 -21.66
C PRO A 390 -20.59 -0.70 -22.59
N PRO A 391 -20.39 -0.93 -23.90
CA PRO A 391 -19.92 0.09 -24.84
C PRO A 391 -20.71 1.41 -24.80
N ALA A 392 -22.05 1.34 -24.81
CA ALA A 392 -22.91 2.52 -24.72
C ALA A 392 -22.69 3.31 -23.42
N GLY A 393 -22.47 2.61 -22.31
CA GLY A 393 -22.15 3.23 -21.02
C GLY A 393 -20.78 3.91 -21.02
N LEU A 394 -19.77 3.27 -21.61
CA LEU A 394 -18.44 3.88 -21.75
C LEU A 394 -18.50 5.14 -22.62
N MET A 395 -19.23 5.12 -23.73
CA MET A 395 -19.43 6.31 -24.58
C MET A 395 -20.15 7.44 -23.83
N ALA A 396 -21.17 7.13 -23.04
CA ALA A 396 -21.86 8.13 -22.23
C ALA A 396 -20.96 8.76 -21.15
N VAL A 397 -20.11 7.94 -20.52
CA VAL A 397 -19.10 8.43 -19.57
C VAL A 397 -18.06 9.29 -20.28
N GLN A 398 -17.58 8.88 -21.45
CA GLN A 398 -16.62 9.64 -22.28
C GLN A 398 -17.20 10.98 -22.71
N ALA A 399 -18.45 11.03 -23.16
CA ALA A 399 -19.11 12.28 -23.56
C ALA A 399 -19.21 13.29 -22.39
N LYS A 400 -19.46 12.79 -21.17
CA LYS A 400 -19.60 13.64 -19.97
C LYS A 400 -18.27 14.07 -19.36
N LEU A 401 -17.26 13.20 -19.37
CA LEU A 401 -16.02 13.39 -18.61
C LEU A 401 -14.79 13.57 -19.48
N GLY A 402 -14.86 13.26 -20.77
CA GLY A 402 -13.71 13.24 -21.67
C GLY A 402 -12.99 14.60 -21.76
N GLY A 403 -13.74 15.71 -21.72
CA GLY A 403 -13.18 17.06 -21.68
C GLY A 403 -12.33 17.36 -20.43
N LEU A 404 -12.47 16.57 -19.36
CA LEU A 404 -11.67 16.73 -18.13
C LEU A 404 -10.32 16.01 -18.19
N THR A 405 -10.03 15.27 -19.27
CA THR A 405 -8.76 14.54 -19.42
C THR A 405 -7.55 15.48 -19.41
N GLN A 406 -7.71 16.69 -19.96
CA GLN A 406 -6.65 17.71 -20.04
C GLN A 406 -6.73 18.76 -18.92
N VAL A 407 -7.70 18.65 -18.02
CA VAL A 407 -7.91 19.64 -16.95
C VAL A 407 -7.21 19.15 -15.69
N ARG A 408 -6.25 19.92 -15.17
CA ARG A 408 -5.71 19.69 -13.84
C ARG A 408 -6.48 20.53 -12.82
N ARG A 409 -7.25 19.90 -11.93
CA ARG A 409 -7.74 20.56 -10.72
C ARG A 409 -6.75 20.38 -9.57
N GLU A 410 -6.78 21.35 -8.67
CA GLU A 410 -5.97 21.39 -7.46
C GLU A 410 -6.72 20.78 -6.28
N ASN A 411 -5.97 20.25 -5.32
CA ASN A 411 -6.52 19.83 -4.04
C ASN A 411 -6.97 21.08 -3.25
N GLN A 412 -7.94 20.91 -2.37
CA GLN A 412 -8.48 21.98 -1.54
C GLN A 412 -8.53 21.53 -0.09
N THR A 413 -8.19 22.41 0.84
CA THR A 413 -8.12 22.09 2.27
C THR A 413 -8.71 23.20 3.10
N TRP A 414 -9.27 22.83 4.25
CA TRP A 414 -9.90 23.71 5.22
C TRP A 414 -9.46 23.30 6.62
N LEU A 415 -9.15 24.31 7.44
CA LEU A 415 -8.73 24.17 8.84
C LEU A 415 -9.70 24.93 9.73
#